data_AF-A0A2S2R7J3-F1
#
_entry.id   AF-A0A2S2R7J3-F1
#
_cell.length_a   1.000
_cell.length_b   1.000
_cell.length_c   1.000
_cell.angle_alpha   90.00
_cell.angle_beta   90.00
_cell.angle_gamma   90.00
#
_symmetry.space_group_name_H-M   'P 1'
#
loop_
_entity.id
_entity.type
_entity.pdbx_description
1 polymer ?
#
loop_
_entity_poly.entity_id
_entity_poly.type
_entity_poly.pdbx_seq_one_letter_code
_entity_poly.pdbx_strand_id
1 'polypeptide(L)'
;AVFGVAADNSLDEIAQYQIGRYISTNEALWRIYSYPMHERFPAVVHLAVHLKNGQRVYFTNENVQERVARPPATTLTTYFQLCASDEFARTLLYSDVTHYYTWTAQKNMATA
;
A
#
# COMPACT_ATOMS: atom_id res chain seq x y z
N ALA A 1 4.83 -3.03 10.63
CA ALA A 1 3.38 -3.08 10.80
C ALA A 1 3.09 -3.25 12.29
N VAL A 2 2.22 -2.42 12.88
CA VAL A 2 1.71 -2.68 14.24
C VAL A 2 0.34 -3.31 14.03
N PHE A 3 0.24 -4.61 14.30
CA PHE A 3 -1.04 -5.30 14.39
C PHE A 3 -1.47 -5.20 15.86
N GLY A 4 -2.21 -4.14 16.19
CA GLY A 4 -2.91 -4.06 17.46
C GLY A 4 -4.16 -4.91 17.35
N VAL A 5 -4.13 -6.10 17.94
CA VAL A 5 -5.36 -6.84 18.25
C VAL A 5 -6.17 -5.92 19.15
N ALA A 6 -7.37 -5.53 18.70
CA ALA A 6 -8.32 -4.83 19.55
C ALA A 6 -8.65 -5.77 20.71
N ALA A 7 -8.12 -5.47 21.89
CA ALA A 7 -8.60 -6.09 23.11
C ALA A 7 -10.03 -5.57 23.34
N ASP A 8 -10.91 -6.54 23.51
CA ASP A 8 -12.31 -6.46 23.87
C ASP A 8 -12.62 -5.29 24.82
N ASN A 9 -13.45 -4.36 24.35
CA ASN A 9 -14.29 -3.43 25.12
C ASN A 9 -13.75 -2.83 26.44
N SER A 10 -12.46 -2.55 26.55
CA SER A 10 -11.89 -1.83 27.70
C SER A 10 -11.53 -0.41 27.27
N LEU A 11 -12.28 0.58 27.76
CA LEU A 11 -11.91 2.01 27.77
C LEU A 11 -10.70 2.24 28.70
N ASP A 12 -9.61 1.53 28.46
CA ASP A 12 -8.35 1.68 29.19
C ASP A 12 -7.53 2.78 28.51
N GLU A 13 -7.72 4.00 29.02
CA GLU A 13 -6.98 5.19 28.60
C GLU A 13 -5.46 4.96 28.66
N ILE A 14 -4.96 4.28 29.70
CA ILE A 14 -3.52 4.08 29.90
C ILE A 14 -2.95 3.19 28.80
N ALA A 15 -3.62 2.07 28.51
CA ALA A 15 -3.23 1.19 27.40
C ALA A 15 -3.28 1.92 26.05
N GLN A 16 -4.28 2.75 25.83
CA GLN A 16 -4.42 3.53 24.59
C GLN A 16 -3.28 4.55 24.42
N TYR A 17 -2.88 5.26 25.48
CA TYR A 17 -1.73 6.16 25.43
C TYR A 17 -0.40 5.43 25.22
N GLN A 18 -0.24 4.23 25.78
CA GLN A 18 0.96 3.42 25.57
C GLN A 18 1.06 2.83 24.15
N ILE A 19 -0.07 2.51 23.52
CA ILE A 19 -0.14 2.00 22.14
C ILE A 19 -0.05 3.13 21.10
N GLY A 20 -0.27 4.38 21.51
CA GLY A 20 -0.22 5.57 20.66
C GLY A 20 1.13 5.74 19.96
N ARG A 21 1.10 6.14 18.69
CA ARG A 21 2.32 6.52 17.96
C ARG A 21 2.57 8.02 18.14
N TYR A 22 3.73 8.38 18.67
CA TYR A 22 4.18 9.77 18.73
C TYR A 22 4.54 10.30 17.33
N ILE A 23 4.09 11.53 17.03
CA ILE A 23 4.49 12.30 15.85
C ILE A 23 4.96 13.68 16.34
N SER A 24 6.06 14.19 15.79
CA SER A 24 6.57 15.52 16.17
C SER A 24 5.64 16.65 15.70
N THR A 25 5.64 17.78 16.41
CA THR A 25 4.79 18.95 16.06
C THR A 25 5.00 19.41 14.63
N ASN A 26 6.25 19.42 14.16
CA ASN A 26 6.61 19.80 12.80
C ASN A 26 6.00 18.83 11.77
N GLU A 27 6.14 17.52 12.01
CA GLU A 27 5.55 16.51 11.13
C GLU A 27 4.01 16.58 11.08
N ALA A 28 3.36 16.82 12.22
CA ALA A 28 1.92 16.98 12.28
C ALA A 28 1.44 18.19 11.46
N LEU A 29 2.11 19.33 11.59
CA LEU A 29 1.78 20.56 10.88
C LEU A 29 1.92 20.37 9.36
N TRP A 30 2.98 19.67 8.92
CA TRP A 30 3.20 19.34 7.51
C TRP A 30 2.08 18.46 6.93
N ARG A 31 1.64 17.45 7.70
CA ARG A 31 0.51 16.60 7.30
C ARG A 31 -0.80 17.38 7.24
N ILE A 32 -1.08 18.26 8.20
CA ILE A 32 -2.30 19.10 8.24
C ILE A 32 -2.35 20.03 7.03
N TYR A 33 -1.24 20.68 6.68
CA TYR A 33 -1.16 21.57 5.52
C TYR A 33 -0.90 20.84 4.19
N SER A 34 -0.84 19.51 4.20
CA SER A 34 -0.53 18.70 3.01
C SER A 34 0.78 19.11 2.31
N TYR A 35 1.78 19.58 3.09
CA TYR A 35 3.10 19.87 2.55
C TYR A 35 3.82 18.57 2.16
N PRO A 36 4.60 18.56 1.07
CA PRO A 36 5.41 17.41 0.70
C PRO A 36 6.45 17.17 1.81
N MET A 37 6.28 16.08 2.58
CA MET A 37 7.21 15.72 3.66
C MET A 37 8.56 15.22 3.13
N HIS A 38 8.54 14.65 1.93
CA HIS A 38 9.69 14.05 1.30
C HIS A 38 9.66 14.46 -0.18
N GLU A 39 10.59 15.31 -0.59
CA GLU A 39 10.88 15.52 -2.01
C GLU A 39 11.71 14.34 -2.50
N ARG A 40 11.05 13.19 -2.76
CA ARG A 40 11.68 12.07 -3.43
C ARG A 40 11.31 12.15 -4.91
N PHE A 41 12.32 12.33 -5.74
CA PHE A 41 12.19 12.20 -7.19
C PHE A 41 13.00 10.97 -7.64
N PRO A 42 12.36 9.95 -8.23
CA PRO A 42 10.91 9.80 -8.41
C PRO A 42 10.16 9.53 -7.10
N ALA A 43 8.84 9.76 -7.11
CA ALA A 43 7.99 9.50 -5.94
C ALA A 43 8.00 8.00 -5.59
N VAL A 44 8.47 7.65 -4.40
CA VAL A 44 8.49 6.26 -3.91
C VAL A 44 7.17 5.98 -3.20
N VAL A 45 6.33 5.14 -3.79
CA VAL A 45 5.05 4.70 -3.21
C VAL A 45 5.21 3.30 -2.62
N HIS A 46 4.69 3.09 -1.42
CA HIS A 46 4.69 1.75 -0.81
C HIS A 46 3.78 0.80 -1.58
N LEU A 47 4.22 -0.44 -1.76
CA LEU A 47 3.39 -1.51 -2.29
C LEU A 47 2.15 -1.71 -1.40
N ALA A 48 1.03 -2.02 -2.02
CA ALA A 48 -0.16 -2.44 -1.31
C ALA A 48 0.04 -3.88 -0.81
N VAL A 49 0.77 -4.05 0.30
CA VAL A 49 1.04 -5.37 0.90
C VAL A 49 -0.22 -5.84 1.64
N HIS A 50 -0.71 -7.02 1.27
CA HIS A 50 -1.87 -7.64 1.88
C HIS A 50 -1.75 -9.17 1.83
N LEU A 51 -2.49 -9.86 2.69
CA LEU A 51 -2.63 -11.31 2.64
C LEU A 51 -3.44 -11.75 1.42
N LYS A 52 -3.45 -13.06 1.12
CA LYS A 52 -4.31 -13.65 0.09
C LYS A 52 -5.77 -13.30 0.40
N ASN A 53 -6.45 -12.68 -0.57
CA ASN A 53 -7.82 -12.16 -0.44
C ASN A 53 -8.02 -11.07 0.63
N GLY A 54 -6.95 -10.58 1.26
CA GLY A 54 -6.99 -9.47 2.22
C GLY A 54 -6.81 -8.09 1.59
N GLN A 55 -6.98 -7.98 0.27
CA GLN A 55 -6.81 -6.72 -0.44
C GLN A 55 -7.96 -5.75 -0.12
N ARG A 56 -7.61 -4.49 0.13
CA ARG A 56 -8.61 -3.43 0.30
C ARG A 56 -9.17 -3.05 -1.07
N VAL A 57 -10.47 -3.26 -1.25
CA VAL A 57 -11.19 -2.93 -2.49
C VAL A 57 -12.29 -1.94 -2.14
N TYR A 58 -12.27 -0.78 -2.78
CA TYR A 58 -13.40 0.15 -2.76
C TYR A 58 -14.46 -0.34 -3.73
N PHE A 59 -15.74 -0.12 -3.50
CA PHE A 59 -16.80 -0.52 -4.42
C PHE A 59 -17.99 0.44 -4.30
N THR A 60 -18.86 0.40 -5.30
CA THR A 60 -20.18 1.03 -5.30
C THR A 60 -21.25 -0.06 -5.42
N ASN A 61 -22.52 0.27 -5.15
CA ASN A 61 -23.60 -0.72 -5.17
C ASN A 61 -23.72 -1.44 -6.53
N GLU A 62 -23.35 -0.76 -7.61
CA GLU A 62 -23.45 -1.25 -8.98
C GLU A 62 -22.31 -2.21 -9.34
N ASN A 63 -21.11 -2.03 -8.75
CA ASN A 63 -19.91 -2.80 -9.11
C ASN A 63 -19.50 -3.86 -8.08
N VAL A 64 -20.24 -4.01 -6.97
CA VAL A 64 -19.87 -4.93 -5.88
C VAL A 64 -19.72 -6.37 -6.35
N GLN A 65 -20.65 -6.86 -7.18
CA GLN A 65 -20.62 -8.24 -7.70
C GLN A 65 -19.39 -8.47 -8.58
N GLU A 66 -19.07 -7.50 -9.45
CA GLU A 66 -17.89 -7.56 -10.31
C GLU A 66 -16.60 -7.54 -9.50
N ARG A 67 -16.50 -6.67 -8.49
CA ARG A 67 -15.28 -6.55 -7.68
C ARG A 67 -15.03 -7.75 -6.75
N VAL A 68 -16.09 -8.45 -6.34
CA VAL A 68 -15.98 -9.71 -5.60
C VAL A 68 -15.51 -10.84 -6.51
N ALA A 69 -16.07 -10.94 -7.72
CA ALA A 69 -15.69 -11.97 -8.69
C ALA A 69 -14.28 -11.74 -9.26
N ARG A 70 -13.94 -10.48 -9.56
CA ARG A 70 -12.67 -10.06 -10.15
C ARG A 70 -12.11 -8.87 -9.38
N PRO A 71 -11.35 -9.12 -8.31
CA PRO A 71 -10.68 -8.07 -7.58
C PRO A 71 -9.76 -7.23 -8.49
N PRO A 72 -9.71 -5.90 -8.31
CA PRO A 72 -8.78 -5.06 -9.04
C PRO A 72 -7.33 -5.44 -8.69
N ALA A 73 -6.45 -5.31 -9.68
CA ALA A 73 -5.04 -5.58 -9.51
C ALA A 73 -4.42 -4.54 -8.55
N THR A 74 -3.71 -5.04 -7.54
CA THR A 74 -2.89 -4.22 -6.64
C THR A 74 -1.44 -4.21 -7.13
N THR A 75 -0.66 -3.22 -6.70
CA THR A 75 0.77 -3.14 -7.03
C THR A 75 1.55 -4.39 -6.63
N LEU A 76 1.14 -5.08 -5.55
CA LEU A 76 1.72 -6.37 -5.14
C LEU A 76 1.35 -7.50 -6.12
N THR A 77 0.07 -7.63 -6.46
CA THR A 77 -0.36 -8.70 -7.39
C THR A 77 0.26 -8.54 -8.77
N THR A 78 0.44 -7.30 -9.23
CA THR A 78 1.08 -7.03 -10.52
C THR A 78 2.58 -7.22 -10.49
N TYR A 79 3.23 -6.98 -9.35
CA TYR A 79 4.62 -7.36 -9.15
C TYR A 79 4.81 -8.88 -9.31
N PHE A 80 3.93 -9.69 -8.71
CA PHE A 80 3.99 -11.14 -8.88
C PHE A 80 3.71 -11.58 -10.32
N GLN A 81 2.78 -10.92 -11.01
CA GLN A 81 2.53 -11.18 -12.43
C GLN A 81 3.75 -10.83 -13.29
N LEU A 82 4.41 -9.70 -13.01
CA LEU A 82 5.63 -9.28 -13.69
C LEU A 82 6.75 -10.32 -13.51
N CYS A 83 6.99 -10.77 -12.28
CA CYS A 83 7.96 -11.84 -12.02
C CYS A 83 7.55 -13.18 -12.65
N ALA A 84 6.27 -13.43 -12.92
CA ALA A 84 5.84 -14.64 -13.61
C ALA A 84 6.04 -14.56 -15.12
N SER A 85 5.88 -13.37 -15.72
CA SER A 85 5.96 -13.16 -17.16
C SER A 85 7.35 -12.85 -17.68
N ASP A 86 8.18 -12.16 -16.89
CA ASP A 86 9.48 -11.63 -17.31
C ASP A 86 10.62 -12.26 -16.51
N GLU A 87 11.53 -12.91 -17.23
CA GLU A 87 12.69 -13.56 -16.64
C GLU A 87 13.69 -12.56 -16.05
N PHE A 88 13.83 -11.37 -16.63
CA PHE A 88 14.71 -10.32 -16.11
C PHE A 88 14.18 -9.80 -14.76
N ALA A 89 12.88 -9.55 -14.66
CA ALA A 89 12.25 -9.09 -13.43
C ALA A 89 12.44 -10.07 -12.25
N ARG A 90 12.58 -11.38 -12.52
CA ARG A 90 12.85 -12.39 -11.48
C ARG A 90 14.24 -12.30 -10.87
N THR A 91 15.19 -11.71 -11.59
CA THR A 91 16.57 -11.54 -11.12
C THR A 91 16.75 -10.32 -10.22
N LEU A 92 15.79 -9.41 -10.21
CA LEU A 92 15.85 -8.16 -9.48
C LEU A 92 15.35 -8.31 -8.04
N LEU A 93 15.96 -7.59 -7.12
CA LEU A 93 15.37 -7.36 -5.80
C LEU A 93 14.17 -6.42 -5.94
N TYR A 94 13.26 -6.48 -4.96
CA TYR A 94 12.08 -5.62 -4.93
C TYR A 94 12.43 -4.12 -5.01
N SER A 95 13.48 -3.68 -4.31
CA SER A 95 13.99 -2.30 -4.36
C SER A 95 14.48 -1.89 -5.75
N ASP A 96 14.91 -2.87 -6.55
CA ASP A 96 15.61 -2.62 -7.80
C ASP A 96 14.64 -2.59 -8.97
N VAL A 97 13.46 -3.22 -8.81
CA VAL A 97 12.40 -3.28 -9.83
C VAL A 97 11.95 -1.88 -10.24
N THR A 98 11.90 -0.92 -9.31
CA THR A 98 11.50 0.45 -9.61
C THR A 98 12.50 1.23 -10.48
N HIS A 99 13.73 0.72 -10.67
CA HIS A 99 14.69 1.31 -11.60
C HIS A 99 14.40 0.95 -13.05
N TYR A 100 13.70 -0.17 -13.28
CA TYR A 100 13.47 -0.73 -14.62
C TYR A 100 11.99 -0.79 -15.01
N TYR A 101 11.07 -0.72 -14.04
CA TYR A 101 9.65 -0.86 -14.29
C TYR A 101 8.87 0.22 -13.57
N THR A 102 7.89 0.80 -14.27
CA THR A 102 6.99 1.81 -13.71
C THR A 102 5.55 1.30 -13.70
N TRP A 103 4.85 1.59 -12.60
CA TRP A 103 3.42 1.27 -12.47
C TRP A 103 2.57 2.32 -13.19
N THR A 104 1.80 1.90 -14.19
CA THR A 104 0.86 2.79 -14.90
C THR A 104 -0.59 2.43 -14.58
N ALA A 105 -1.28 3.29 -13.83
CA ALA A 105 -2.67 3.10 -13.41
C ALA A 105 -3.66 3.01 -14.59
N GLN A 106 -3.32 3.57 -15.74
CA GLN A 106 -4.14 3.54 -16.96
C GLN A 106 -4.08 2.18 -17.69
N LYS A 107 -3.13 1.32 -17.36
CA LYS A 107 -2.88 0.05 -18.07
C LYS A 107 -2.87 -1.19 -17.19
N ASN A 108 -2.89 -1.07 -15.85
CA ASN A 108 -2.66 -2.20 -14.93
C ASN A 108 -1.44 -3.04 -15.34
N MET A 109 -0.40 -2.40 -15.89
CA MET A 109 0.80 -3.07 -16.41
C MET A 109 2.03 -2.31 -15.94
N ALA A 110 3.03 -3.07 -15.50
CA ALA A 110 4.38 -2.59 -15.37
C ALA A 110 4.94 -2.38 -16.78
N THR A 111 5.32 -1.16 -17.11
CA THR A 111 5.95 -0.84 -18.40
C THR A 111 7.42 -0.56 -18.15
N ALA A 112 8.29 -1.14 -18.99
CA ALA A 112 9.73 -0.90 -18.96
C ALA A 112 10.05 0.57 -19.27
#